data_AF-A0A0A9DXY3-F1
#
_entry.id   AF-A0A0A9DXY3-F1
#
_cell.length_a   1.000
_cell.length_b   1.000
_cell.length_c   1.000
_cell.angle_alpha   90.00
_cell.angle_beta   90.00
_cell.angle_gamma   90.00
#
_symmetry.space_group_name_H-M   'P 1'
#
loop_
_entity.id
_entity.type
_entity.pdbx_description
1 polymer ?
#
loop_
_entity_poly.entity_id
_entity_poly.type
_entity_poly.pdbx_seq_one_letter_code
_entity_poly.pdbx_strand_id
1 'polypeptide(L)'
;MSGVLCDSGTVEVASPLAASVEDAMLVYSVIAGARPAEKLTLRPSPLCVPNLVSPDTSSILGSVKIGKYTEWFHDVSDRAISNTCEDALNLLCSTFGCQVSPFYLNIS
;
A
#
# COMPACT_ATOMS: atom_id res chain seq x y z
N MET A 1 3.28 19.26 -1.10
CA MET A 1 2.31 19.32 -2.24
C MET A 1 1.90 20.76 -2.54
N SER A 2 2.18 21.38 -3.69
CA SER A 2 1.84 22.81 -3.91
C SER A 2 0.47 23.08 -4.52
N GLY A 3 -0.16 24.18 -4.08
CA GLY A 3 -1.39 24.70 -4.67
C GLY A 3 -2.67 23.97 -4.23
N VAL A 4 -2.66 23.30 -3.08
CA VAL A 4 -3.86 22.69 -2.48
C VAL A 4 -4.25 23.38 -1.17
N LEU A 5 -5.50 23.26 -0.77
CA LEU A 5 -5.99 23.88 0.47
C LEU A 5 -5.32 23.29 1.73
N CYS A 6 -5.04 21.98 1.73
CA CYS A 6 -4.48 21.26 2.88
C CYS A 6 -2.94 21.26 2.94
N ASP A 7 -2.30 22.28 2.36
CA ASP A 7 -0.84 22.31 2.16
C ASP A 7 0.01 22.35 3.44
N SER A 8 -0.56 22.80 4.56
CA SER A 8 0.15 22.97 5.84
C SER A 8 -0.15 21.88 6.87
N GLY A 9 -0.86 20.82 6.48
CA GLY A 9 -1.20 19.73 7.37
C GLY A 9 -0.09 18.67 7.46
N THR A 10 -0.18 17.81 8.49
CA THR A 10 0.84 16.80 8.80
C THR A 10 0.43 15.36 8.43
N VAL A 11 -0.81 15.17 7.98
CA VAL A 11 -1.39 13.84 7.68
C VAL A 11 -1.89 13.74 6.23
N GLU A 12 -1.99 14.87 5.53
CA GLU A 12 -2.62 15.00 4.23
C GLU A 12 -1.66 14.65 3.10
N VAL A 13 -2.19 13.93 2.12
CA VAL A 13 -1.47 13.51 0.91
C VAL A 13 -2.41 13.62 -0.30
N ALA A 14 -1.82 13.75 -1.50
CA ALA A 14 -2.56 13.68 -2.75
C ALA A 14 -2.15 12.40 -3.46
N SER A 15 -3.16 11.61 -3.81
CA SER A 15 -3.00 10.32 -4.46
C SER A 15 -4.03 10.18 -5.58
N PRO A 16 -3.71 9.39 -6.62
CA PRO A 16 -4.65 9.12 -7.69
C PRO A 16 -5.75 8.15 -7.22
N LEU A 17 -6.95 8.35 -7.75
CA LEU A 17 -8.02 7.34 -7.75
C LEU A 17 -8.26 6.95 -9.21
N ALA A 18 -8.11 5.66 -9.51
CA ALA A 18 -8.27 5.13 -10.87
C ALA A 18 -8.98 3.77 -10.83
N ALA A 19 -9.45 3.31 -11.98
CA ALA A 19 -10.16 2.04 -12.11
C ALA A 19 -9.23 0.82 -12.22
N SER A 20 -7.93 1.03 -12.45
CA SER A 20 -6.91 -0.01 -12.59
C SER A 20 -5.63 0.34 -11.83
N VAL A 21 -4.82 -0.66 -11.51
CA VAL A 21 -3.53 -0.48 -10.82
C VAL A 21 -2.53 0.21 -11.75
N GLU A 22 -2.56 -0.12 -13.04
CA GLU A 22 -1.70 0.43 -14.09
C GLU A 22 -1.93 1.93 -14.25
N ASP A 23 -3.19 2.37 -14.34
CA ASP A 23 -3.52 3.79 -14.47
C ASP A 23 -3.12 4.56 -13.20
N ALA A 24 -3.38 4.00 -12.01
CA ALA A 24 -2.97 4.59 -10.75
C ALA A 24 -1.44 4.74 -10.67
N MET A 25 -0.69 3.74 -11.10
CA MET A 25 0.77 3.75 -11.14
C MET A 25 1.31 4.79 -12.13
N LEU A 26 0.71 4.92 -13.30
CA LEU A 26 1.09 5.94 -14.29
C LEU A 26 0.86 7.35 -13.75
N VAL A 27 -0.31 7.64 -13.20
CA VAL A 27 -0.60 8.95 -12.62
C VAL A 27 0.31 9.23 -11.43
N TYR A 28 0.51 8.26 -10.53
CA TYR A 28 1.44 8.38 -9.41
C TYR A 28 2.86 8.73 -9.88
N SER A 29 3.35 8.07 -10.93
CA SER A 29 4.70 8.33 -11.48
C SER A 29 4.88 9.76 -11.98
N VAL A 30 3.80 10.41 -12.45
CA VAL A 30 3.83 11.79 -12.93
C VAL A 30 3.76 12.79 -11.77
N ILE A 31 2.92 12.52 -10.75
CA ILE A 31 2.67 13.47 -9.67
C ILE A 31 3.61 13.29 -8.47
N ALA A 32 4.28 12.15 -8.36
CA ALA A 32 5.17 11.85 -7.25
C ALA A 32 6.38 12.78 -7.23
N GLY A 33 6.63 13.38 -6.06
CA GLY A 33 7.78 14.25 -5.86
C GLY A 33 7.62 15.10 -4.61
N ALA A 34 8.63 15.07 -3.75
CA ALA A 34 8.70 15.94 -2.57
C ALA A 34 9.19 17.34 -2.96
N ARG A 35 8.67 18.36 -2.29
CA ARG A 35 9.18 19.74 -2.43
C ARG A 35 10.58 19.88 -1.84
N PRO A 36 11.34 20.94 -2.18
CA PRO A 36 12.68 21.14 -1.62
C PRO A 36 12.72 21.13 -0.08
N ALA A 37 11.76 21.79 0.58
CA ALA A 37 11.68 21.81 2.05
C ALA A 37 11.39 20.40 2.62
N GLU A 38 10.45 19.67 2.04
CA GLU A 38 10.09 18.30 2.43
C GLU A 38 11.25 17.32 2.19
N LYS A 39 12.01 17.48 1.09
CA LYS A 39 13.21 16.68 0.82
C LYS A 39 14.26 16.83 1.92
N LEU A 40 14.44 18.03 2.44
CA LEU A 40 15.40 18.31 3.50
C LEU A 40 14.99 17.70 4.84
N THR A 41 13.70 17.82 5.19
CA THR A 41 13.17 17.38 6.49
C THR A 41 12.85 15.89 6.54
N LEU A 42 12.20 15.35 5.51
CA LEU A 42 11.74 13.96 5.44
C LEU A 42 12.77 13.01 4.82
N ARG A 43 13.73 13.53 4.04
CA ARG A 43 14.79 12.76 3.38
C ARG A 43 14.28 11.49 2.67
N PRO A 44 13.29 11.62 1.75
CA PRO A 44 12.72 10.46 1.10
C PRO A 44 13.74 9.76 0.21
N SER A 45 13.66 8.43 0.15
CA SER A 45 14.38 7.64 -0.85
C SER A 45 13.94 8.04 -2.28
N PRO A 46 14.78 7.75 -3.30
CA PRO A 46 14.38 7.91 -4.68
C PRO A 46 13.07 7.18 -4.99
N LEU A 47 12.28 7.74 -5.90
CA LEU A 47 11.05 7.12 -6.37
C LEU A 47 11.36 5.79 -7.06
N CYS A 48 10.71 4.72 -6.62
CA CYS A 48 10.76 3.41 -7.26
C CYS A 48 9.36 3.04 -7.76
N VAL A 49 9.30 2.46 -8.95
CA VAL A 49 8.05 1.97 -9.55
C VAL A 49 8.17 0.47 -9.80
N PRO A 50 7.14 -0.34 -9.48
CA PRO A 50 7.23 -1.79 -9.62
C PRO A 50 7.27 -2.22 -11.09
N ASN A 51 7.98 -3.31 -11.39
CA ASN A 51 7.92 -3.94 -12.70
C ASN A 51 6.81 -5.01 -12.72
N LEU A 52 5.63 -4.64 -13.24
CA LEU A 52 4.44 -5.51 -13.25
C LEU A 52 4.56 -6.73 -14.19
N VAL A 53 5.53 -6.72 -15.12
CA VAL A 53 5.77 -7.81 -16.07
C VAL A 53 7.03 -8.61 -15.75
N SER A 54 7.55 -8.47 -14.52
CA SER A 54 8.76 -9.16 -14.10
C SER A 54 8.58 -10.69 -14.15
N PRO A 55 9.50 -11.45 -14.77
CA PRO A 55 9.45 -12.92 -14.71
C PRO A 55 9.65 -13.43 -13.27
N ASP A 56 10.29 -12.64 -12.41
CA ASP A 56 10.54 -12.97 -11.01
C ASP A 56 9.38 -12.60 -10.08
N THR A 57 8.22 -12.20 -10.60
CA THR A 57 7.08 -11.75 -9.79
C THR A 57 6.69 -12.77 -8.72
N SER A 58 6.71 -14.06 -9.04
CA SER A 58 6.38 -15.10 -8.07
C SER A 58 7.38 -15.20 -6.92
N SER A 59 8.68 -15.07 -7.18
CA SER A 59 9.71 -15.15 -6.13
C SER A 59 9.72 -13.90 -5.27
N ILE A 60 9.55 -12.73 -5.89
CA ILE A 60 9.43 -11.44 -5.21
C ILE A 60 8.21 -11.46 -4.28
N LEU A 61 7.03 -11.79 -4.80
CA LEU A 61 5.80 -11.83 -4.00
C LEU A 61 5.85 -12.92 -2.93
N GLY A 62 6.43 -14.09 -3.21
CA GLY A 62 6.60 -15.14 -2.21
C GLY A 62 7.52 -14.75 -1.04
N SER A 63 8.41 -13.78 -1.23
CA SER A 63 9.25 -13.25 -0.16
C SER A 63 8.54 -12.22 0.74
N VAL A 64 7.36 -11.74 0.33
CA VAL A 64 6.59 -10.74 1.07
C VAL A 64 5.93 -11.37 2.30
N LYS A 65 6.15 -10.72 3.45
CA LYS A 65 5.44 -11.02 4.70
C LYS A 65 4.28 -10.04 4.88
N ILE A 66 3.08 -10.55 4.99
CA ILE A 66 1.86 -9.78 5.17
C ILE A 66 1.51 -9.80 6.66
N GLY A 67 1.53 -8.64 7.30
CA GLY A 67 1.02 -8.50 8.66
C GLY A 67 -0.51 -8.54 8.66
N LYS A 68 -1.11 -9.36 9.53
CA LYS A 68 -2.55 -9.30 9.83
C LYS A 68 -2.80 -9.08 11.33
N TYR A 69 -3.38 -7.95 11.70
CA TYR A 69 -3.91 -7.76 13.06
C TYR A 69 -5.35 -8.27 13.11
N THR A 70 -5.51 -9.51 13.56
CA THR A 70 -6.78 -10.26 13.44
C THR A 70 -7.97 -9.56 14.08
N GLU A 71 -7.81 -8.94 15.24
CA GLU A 71 -8.93 -8.25 15.91
C GLU A 71 -9.44 -7.09 15.06
N TRP A 72 -8.54 -6.20 14.62
CA TRP A 72 -8.90 -5.07 13.77
C TRP A 72 -9.38 -5.51 12.38
N PHE A 73 -8.78 -6.56 11.81
CA PHE A 73 -9.17 -7.08 10.49
C PHE A 73 -10.63 -7.58 10.44
N HIS A 74 -11.14 -8.09 11.57
CA HIS A 74 -12.51 -8.58 11.67
C HIS A 74 -13.48 -7.59 12.32
N ASP A 75 -13.01 -6.41 12.74
CA ASP A 75 -13.83 -5.33 13.31
C ASP A 75 -14.52 -4.53 12.19
N VAL A 76 -15.45 -5.20 11.51
CA VAL A 76 -16.23 -4.66 10.39
C VAL A 76 -17.72 -4.86 10.63
N SER A 77 -18.54 -3.94 10.12
CA SER A 77 -20.00 -4.00 10.28
C SER A 77 -20.65 -5.16 9.51
N ASP A 78 -20.05 -5.60 8.41
CA ASP A 78 -20.50 -6.72 7.58
C ASP A 78 -19.37 -7.74 7.41
N ARG A 79 -19.64 -9.00 7.79
CA ARG A 79 -18.68 -10.10 7.65
C ARG A 79 -18.33 -10.46 6.21
N ALA A 80 -19.17 -10.11 5.23
CA ALA A 80 -18.83 -10.29 3.82
C ALA A 80 -17.54 -9.53 3.44
N ILE A 81 -17.27 -8.39 4.10
CA ILE A 81 -16.06 -7.59 3.87
C ILE A 81 -14.81 -8.36 4.31
N SER A 82 -14.76 -8.80 5.57
CA SER A 82 -13.58 -9.51 6.10
C SER A 82 -13.38 -10.87 5.43
N ASN A 83 -14.45 -11.60 5.11
CA ASN A 83 -14.38 -12.85 4.36
C ASN A 83 -13.78 -12.66 2.96
N THR A 84 -14.23 -11.64 2.22
CA THR A 84 -13.69 -11.34 0.87
C THR A 84 -12.20 -11.00 0.94
N CYS A 85 -11.80 -10.24 1.97
CA CYS A 85 -10.39 -9.92 2.19
C CYS A 85 -9.56 -11.17 2.58
N GLU A 86 -10.12 -12.09 3.38
CA GLU A 86 -9.46 -13.38 3.66
C GLU A 86 -9.29 -14.23 2.41
N ASP A 87 -10.31 -14.32 1.55
CA ASP A 87 -10.23 -15.05 0.29
C ASP A 87 -9.13 -14.48 -0.62
N ALA A 88 -9.02 -13.16 -0.71
CA ALA A 88 -7.94 -12.50 -1.44
C ALA A 88 -6.56 -12.80 -0.85
N LEU A 89 -6.42 -12.79 0.48
CA LEU A 89 -5.16 -13.17 1.15
C LEU A 89 -4.80 -14.64 0.90
N ASN A 90 -5.77 -15.54 1.00
CA ASN A 90 -5.57 -16.97 0.74
C ASN A 90 -5.16 -17.22 -0.73
N LEU A 91 -5.74 -16.46 -1.67
CA LEU A 91 -5.33 -16.51 -3.07
C LEU A 91 -3.88 -16.05 -3.25
N LEU A 92 -3.46 -14.97 -2.61
CA LEU A 92 -2.06 -14.51 -2.65
C LEU A 92 -1.09 -15.56 -2.08
N CYS A 93 -1.43 -16.14 -0.93
CA CYS A 93 -0.61 -17.17 -0.29
C CYS A 93 -0.50 -18.44 -1.14
N SER A 94 -1.62 -18.92 -1.68
CA SER A 94 -1.64 -20.15 -2.50
C SER A 94 -1.00 -19.95 -3.87
N THR A 95 -1.11 -18.76 -4.47
CA THR A 95 -0.58 -18.47 -5.81
C THR A 95 0.91 -18.15 -5.78
N PHE A 96 1.36 -17.36 -4.80
CA PHE A 96 2.73 -16.81 -4.78
C PHE A 96 3.58 -17.28 -3.60
N GLY A 97 2.99 -17.95 -2.60
CA GLY A 97 3.71 -18.40 -1.40
C GLY A 97 3.92 -17.33 -0.33
N CYS A 98 3.17 -16.22 -0.40
CA CYS A 98 3.23 -15.14 0.60
C CYS A 98 3.01 -15.67 2.03
N GLN A 99 3.68 -15.09 3.02
CA GLN A 99 3.53 -15.49 4.43
C GLN A 99 2.69 -14.49 5.20
N VAL A 100 1.56 -14.93 5.76
CA VAL A 100 0.77 -14.10 6.69
C VAL A 100 1.33 -14.29 8.10
N SER A 101 1.71 -13.19 8.74
CA SER A 101 2.19 -13.17 10.12
C SER A 101 1.22 -12.39 11.01
N PRO A 102 0.73 -12.97 12.11
CA PRO A 102 -0.06 -12.22 13.07
C PRO A 102 0.83 -11.17 13.76
N PHE A 103 0.28 -9.98 13.99
CA PHE A 103 0.90 -8.98 14.83
C PHE A 103 -0.16 -8.25 15.66
N TYR A 104 0.27 -7.62 16.75
CA TYR A 104 -0.59 -6.89 17.67
C TYR A 104 -0.26 -5.40 17.60
N LEU A 105 -1.28 -4.57 17.43
CA LEU A 105 -1.15 -3.13 17.60
C LEU A 105 -1.57 -2.78 19.01
N ASN A 106 -0.61 -2.34 19.83
CA ASN A 106 -0.92 -1.82 21.15
C ASN A 106 -1.24 -0.33 20.99
N ILE A 107 -2.52 -0.01 20.82
CA ILE A 107 -2.99 1.37 20.73
C ILE A 107 -3.34 1.81 22.16
N SER A 108 -2.41 2.53 22.79
CA SER A 108 -2.54 3.10 24.14
C SER A 108 -3.41 4.34 24.17
#